data_AF-A0A0B0D9N0-F1
#
_entry.id   AF-A0A0B0D9N0-F1
#
_cell.length_a   1.000
_cell.length_b   1.000
_cell.length_c   1.000
_cell.angle_alpha   90.00
_cell.angle_beta   90.00
_cell.angle_gamma   90.00
#
_symmetry.space_group_name_H-M   'P 1'
#
loop_
_entity.id
_entity.type
_entity.pdbx_description
1 polymer ?
#
loop_
_entity_poly.entity_id
_entity_poly.type
_entity_poly.pdbx_seq_one_letter_code
_entity_poly.pdbx_strand_id
1 'polypeptide(L)'
;MVVPELNSYEIRLHQPLKTNQIMKMYKCISKHGCDIYLHQNHLIADGGHLPKLLSFFLFVDLDEPILMIIDGENVGTAYDEIQNCWKENLVSTNCRRKYTESMINSNTSIMV
;
A
#
# COMPACT_ATOMS: atom_id res chain seq x y z
N MET A 1 11.61 11.07 -17.40
CA MET A 1 10.26 10.47 -17.53
C MET A 1 10.04 9.63 -16.31
N VAL A 2 9.02 9.95 -15.51
CA VAL A 2 8.58 9.07 -14.44
C VAL A 2 7.68 8.02 -15.10
N VAL A 3 7.93 6.74 -14.83
CA VAL A 3 7.19 5.64 -15.43
C VAL A 3 6.15 5.17 -14.41
N PRO A 4 4.87 5.02 -14.79
CA PRO A 4 3.86 4.43 -13.92
C PRO A 4 4.28 3.01 -13.49
N GLU A 5 4.16 2.75 -12.20
CA GLU A 5 4.47 1.46 -11.59
C GLU A 5 3.27 0.95 -10.78
N LEU A 6 3.15 -0.38 -10.71
CA LEU A 6 2.25 -1.06 -9.80
C LEU A 6 3.06 -2.03 -8.95
N ASN A 7 3.21 -1.72 -7.66
CA ASN A 7 3.96 -2.55 -6.72
C ASN A 7 3.02 -3.12 -5.66
N SER A 8 3.24 -4.38 -5.30
CA SER A 8 2.50 -5.06 -4.24
C SER A 8 3.44 -5.54 -3.13
N TYR A 9 3.02 -5.32 -1.90
CA TYR A 9 3.79 -5.59 -0.70
C TYR A 9 2.94 -6.38 0.28
N GLU A 10 3.54 -7.43 0.84
CA GLU A 10 3.00 -8.12 2.02
C GLU A 10 3.62 -7.49 3.26
N ILE A 11 2.77 -7.05 4.20
CA ILE A 11 3.17 -6.30 5.38
C ILE A 11 2.67 -7.03 6.62
N ARG A 12 3.58 -7.32 7.56
CA ARG A 12 3.21 -7.86 8.88
C ARG A 12 3.47 -6.82 9.96
N LEU A 13 2.47 -6.60 10.79
CA LEU A 13 2.54 -5.70 11.95
C LEU A 13 2.62 -6.53 13.23
N HIS A 14 3.40 -6.11 14.23
CA HIS A 14 3.36 -6.73 15.58
C HIS A 14 2.46 -5.96 16.55
N GLN A 15 2.08 -4.74 16.18
CA GLN A 15 1.20 -3.90 16.98
C GLN A 15 0.36 -2.99 16.07
N PRO A 16 -0.86 -2.59 16.50
CA PRO A 16 -1.72 -1.73 15.71
C PRO A 16 -1.07 -0.39 15.41
N LEU A 17 -1.41 0.22 14.27
CA LEU A 17 -0.97 1.56 13.95
C LEU A 17 -1.71 2.59 14.82
N LYS A 18 -0.97 3.60 15.29
CA LYS A 18 -1.57 4.76 15.93
C LYS A 18 -2.27 5.63 14.88
N THR A 19 -3.34 6.33 15.27
CA THR A 19 -4.08 7.23 14.37
C THR A 19 -3.17 8.21 13.63
N ASN A 20 -2.16 8.78 14.30
CA ASN A 20 -1.22 9.69 13.67
C ASN A 20 -0.37 9.04 12.55
N GLN A 21 -0.08 7.74 12.64
CA GLN A 21 0.64 6.99 11.60
C GLN A 21 -0.25 6.74 10.39
N ILE A 22 -1.53 6.43 10.62
CA ILE A 22 -2.54 6.30 9.57
C ILE A 22 -2.74 7.65 8.85
N MET A 23 -2.81 8.75 9.62
CA MET A 23 -2.89 10.11 9.06
C MET A 23 -1.66 10.50 8.24
N LYS A 24 -0.46 10.04 8.63
CA LYS A 24 0.77 10.28 7.85
C LYS A 24 0.75 9.54 6.52
N MET A 25 0.29 8.28 6.51
CA MET A 25 0.08 7.53 5.26
C MET A 25 -0.92 8.27 4.36
N TYR A 26 -2.07 8.69 4.89
CA TYR A 26 -3.07 9.41 4.12
C TYR A 26 -2.51 10.68 3.45
N LYS A 27 -1.69 11.44 4.16
CA LYS A 27 -1.01 12.63 3.60
C LYS A 27 0.07 12.27 2.58
N CYS A 28 0.77 11.16 2.79
CA CYS A 28 1.79 10.65 1.86
C CYS A 28 1.18 10.35 0.49
N ILE A 29 0.03 9.68 0.48
CA ILE A 29 -0.75 9.35 -0.73
C ILE A 29 -1.08 10.61 -1.52
N SER A 30 -1.66 11.61 -0.84
CA SER A 30 -2.03 12.89 -1.47
C SER A 30 -0.82 13.66 -2.03
N LYS A 31 0.35 13.50 -1.42
CA LYS A 31 1.60 14.20 -1.80
C LYS A 31 2.25 13.58 -3.05
N HIS A 32 2.24 12.26 -3.17
CA HIS A 32 2.91 11.56 -4.27
C HIS A 32 2.01 11.33 -5.48
N GLY A 33 0.69 11.56 -5.35
CA GLY A 33 -0.26 11.34 -6.44
C GLY A 33 -0.37 9.87 -6.82
N CYS A 34 -0.13 8.97 -5.86
CA CYS A 34 -0.31 7.54 -6.01
C CYS A 34 -1.62 7.11 -5.36
N ASP A 35 -2.17 6.00 -5.86
CA ASP A 35 -3.29 5.32 -5.23
C ASP A 35 -2.75 4.16 -4.38
N ILE A 36 -3.33 3.97 -3.20
CA ILE A 36 -2.98 2.85 -2.32
C ILE A 36 -4.22 2.08 -1.96
N TYR A 37 -4.13 0.76 -2.12
CA TYR A 37 -5.17 -0.18 -1.76
C TYR A 37 -4.63 -1.13 -0.70
N LEU A 38 -5.42 -1.34 0.35
CA LEU A 38 -5.12 -2.30 1.40
C LEU A 38 -6.15 -3.42 1.38
N HIS A 39 -5.68 -4.64 1.60
CA HIS A 39 -6.52 -5.82 1.67
C HIS A 39 -6.02 -6.78 2.75
N GLN A 40 -6.94 -7.28 3.57
CA GLN A 40 -6.69 -8.40 4.48
C GLN A 40 -7.99 -9.19 4.67
N ASN A 41 -8.03 -10.43 4.20
CA ASN A 41 -9.22 -11.29 4.23
C ASN A 41 -10.45 -10.61 3.59
N HIS A 42 -11.39 -10.11 4.39
CA HIS A 42 -12.60 -9.41 3.94
C HIS A 42 -12.49 -7.89 4.07
N LEU A 43 -11.42 -7.37 4.68
CA LEU A 43 -11.17 -5.95 4.86
C LEU A 43 -10.51 -5.39 3.61
N ILE A 44 -11.08 -4.30 3.08
CA ILE A 44 -10.54 -3.55 1.96
C ILE A 44 -10.56 -2.07 2.30
N ALA A 45 -9.45 -1.38 2.04
CA ALA A 45 -9.35 0.06 2.19
C ALA A 45 -8.81 0.71 0.94
N ASP A 46 -9.42 1.84 0.60
CA ASP A 46 -8.84 2.83 -0.29
C ASP A 46 -8.09 3.85 0.58
N GLY A 47 -6.79 3.97 0.34
CA GLY A 47 -5.89 4.85 1.06
C GLY A 47 -6.18 6.33 0.82
N GLY A 48 -6.82 6.71 -0.28
CA GLY A 48 -7.34 8.05 -0.54
C GLY A 48 -8.63 8.38 0.23
N HIS A 49 -9.24 7.39 0.90
CA HIS A 49 -10.49 7.54 1.64
C HIS A 49 -10.28 7.32 3.15
N LEU A 50 -9.93 8.40 3.87
CA LEU A 50 -9.55 8.35 5.29
C LEU A 50 -10.49 7.53 6.20
N PRO A 51 -11.84 7.66 6.14
CA PRO A 51 -12.72 6.82 6.94
C PRO A 51 -12.58 5.31 6.70
N LYS A 52 -12.36 4.88 5.45
CA LYS A 52 -12.15 3.47 5.11
C LYS A 52 -10.79 3.00 5.63
N LEU A 53 -9.77 3.85 5.51
CA LEU A 53 -8.43 3.58 6.02
C LEU A 53 -8.41 3.41 7.55
N LEU A 54 -9.09 4.30 8.27
CA LEU A 54 -9.26 4.18 9.72
C LEU A 54 -10.04 2.92 10.11
N SER A 55 -11.15 2.63 9.42
CA SER A 55 -11.92 1.41 9.66
C SER A 55 -11.10 0.16 9.40
N PHE A 56 -10.27 0.14 8.36
CA PHE A 56 -9.41 -0.99 8.05
C PHE A 56 -8.44 -1.29 9.21
N PHE A 57 -7.71 -0.28 9.69
CA PHE A 57 -6.75 -0.46 10.78
C PHE A 57 -7.40 -0.67 12.15
N LEU A 58 -8.70 -0.38 12.30
CA LEU A 58 -9.45 -0.72 13.51
C LEU A 58 -9.74 -2.23 13.61
N PHE A 59 -9.96 -2.89 12.48
CA PHE A 59 -10.36 -4.30 12.42
C PHE A 59 -9.25 -5.24 11.92
N VAL A 60 -8.07 -4.70 11.63
CA VAL A 60 -6.94 -5.47 11.13
C VAL A 60 -6.53 -6.55 12.13
N ASP A 61 -6.33 -7.75 11.62
CA ASP A 61 -5.78 -8.87 12.38
C ASP A 61 -4.24 -8.77 12.34
N LEU A 62 -3.58 -8.83 13.49
CA LEU A 62 -2.12 -8.73 13.58
C LEU A 62 -1.42 -10.07 13.28
N ASP A 63 -2.15 -11.18 13.36
CA ASP A 63 -1.60 -12.51 13.09
C ASP A 63 -1.55 -12.81 11.57
N GLU A 64 -2.28 -12.03 10.78
CA GLU A 64 -2.37 -12.17 9.32
C GLU A 64 -1.66 -11.03 8.57
N PRO A 65 -1.07 -11.29 7.40
CA PRO A 65 -0.43 -10.25 6.62
C PRO A 65 -1.45 -9.32 5.94
N ILE A 66 -1.07 -8.05 5.82
CA ILE A 66 -1.77 -7.05 5.02
C ILE A 66 -1.17 -7.06 3.62
N LEU A 67 -2.01 -7.15 2.59
CA LEU A 67 -1.61 -6.87 1.22
C LEU A 67 -1.79 -5.37 0.95
N MET A 68 -0.70 -4.69 0.64
CA MET A 68 -0.70 -3.32 0.16
C MET A 68 -0.38 -3.30 -1.33
N ILE A 69 -1.16 -2.57 -2.10
CA ILE A 69 -0.94 -2.32 -3.52
C ILE A 69 -0.79 -0.81 -3.69
N ILE A 70 0.26 -0.39 -4.37
CA ILE A 70 0.51 1.02 -4.68
C ILE A 70 0.62 1.16 -6.19
N ASP A 71 -0.20 2.04 -6.75
CA ASP A 71 -0.30 2.34 -8.17
C ASP A 71 0.01 3.82 -8.42
N GLY A 72 0.76 4.11 -9.47
CA GLY A 72 1.01 5.47 -9.92
C GLY A 72 2.48 5.79 -10.14
N GLU A 73 2.81 7.07 -10.00
CA GLU A 73 4.18 7.57 -10.16
C GLU A 73 4.95 7.52 -8.83
N ASN A 74 6.27 7.31 -8.89
CA ASN A 74 7.17 7.33 -7.72
C ASN A 74 6.79 6.34 -6.60
N VAL A 75 6.24 5.18 -6.97
CA VAL A 75 5.74 4.16 -6.02
C VAL A 75 6.78 3.77 -4.96
N GLY A 76 8.04 3.59 -5.36
CA GLY A 76 9.12 3.27 -4.44
C GLY A 76 9.30 4.31 -3.34
N THR A 77 9.29 5.60 -3.70
CA THR A 77 9.42 6.70 -2.73
C THR A 77 8.22 6.79 -1.80
N ALA A 78 7.01 6.63 -2.34
CA ALA A 78 5.79 6.59 -1.52
C ALA A 78 5.82 5.44 -0.51
N TYR A 79 6.25 4.25 -0.95
CA TYR A 79 6.41 3.09 -0.10
C TYR A 79 7.45 3.31 1.00
N ASP A 80 8.62 3.84 0.67
CA ASP A 80 9.68 4.12 1.65
C ASP A 80 9.21 5.12 2.72
N GLU A 81 8.47 6.17 2.34
CA GLU A 81 7.92 7.15 3.28
C GLU A 81 6.88 6.51 4.22
N ILE A 82 6.03 5.61 3.71
CA ILE A 82 5.06 4.86 4.52
C ILE A 82 5.77 3.89 5.46
N GLN A 83 6.75 3.13 4.95
CA GLN A 83 7.53 2.19 5.74
C GLN A 83 8.24 2.90 6.89
N ASN A 84 8.80 4.08 6.65
CA ASN A 84 9.42 4.90 7.69
C ASN A 84 8.39 5.39 8.73
N CYS A 85 7.17 5.71 8.32
CA CYS A 85 6.09 6.07 9.26
C CYS A 85 5.67 4.91 10.17
N TRP A 86 5.85 3.67 9.71
CA TRP A 86 5.41 2.44 10.39
C TRP A 86 6.56 1.64 11.00
N LYS A 87 7.79 2.15 10.94
CA LYS A 87 9.01 1.43 11.33
C LYS A 87 8.93 0.74 12.69
N GLU A 88 8.27 1.36 13.66
CA GLU A 88 8.10 0.83 15.01
C GLU A 88 7.07 -0.32 15.10
N ASN A 89 6.21 -0.50 14.10
CA ASN A 89 5.10 -1.45 14.08
C ASN A 89 5.34 -2.63 13.14
N LEU A 90 6.29 -2.49 12.21
CA LEU A 90 6.59 -3.50 11.20
C LEU A 90 7.40 -4.65 11.79
N VAL A 91 6.95 -5.88 11.52
CA VAL A 91 7.73 -7.11 11.72
C VAL A 91 8.55 -7.39 10.47
N SER A 92 7.88 -7.41 9.34
CA SER A 92 8.48 -7.70 8.04
C SER A 92 7.67 -7.08 6.93
N THR A 93 8.37 -6.84 5.82
CA THR A 93 7.75 -6.41 4.58
C THR A 93 8.37 -7.19 3.43
N ASN A 94 7.56 -7.71 2.52
CA ASN A 94 8.04 -8.44 1.35
C ASN A 94 7.41 -7.87 0.09
N CYS A 95 8.24 -7.42 -0.85
CA CYS A 95 7.79 -6.99 -2.17
C CYS A 95 7.42 -8.23 -2.99
N ARG A 96 6.12 -8.43 -3.24
CA ARG A 96 5.62 -9.60 -3.96
C ARG A 96 5.81 -9.46 -5.46
N ARG A 97 5.42 -8.31 -6.01
CA ARG A 97 5.47 -8.03 -7.46
C ARG A 97 5.70 -6.55 -7.70
N LYS A 98 6.44 -6.26 -8.77
CA LYS A 98 6.61 -4.94 -9.34
C LYS A 98 6.28 -5.03 -10.82
N TYR A 99 5.44 -4.13 -11.30
CA TYR A 99 5.11 -4.01 -12.70
C TYR A 99 5.47 -2.60 -13.16
N THR A 100 6.29 -2.50 -14.18
CA THR A 100 6.51 -1.26 -14.92
C THR A 100 5.59 -1.22 -16.13
N GLU A 101 5.28 -0.04 -16.64
CA GLU A 101 4.43 0.16 -17.84
C GLU A 101 4.83 -0.76 -19.03
N SER A 102 6.14 -0.97 -19.26
CA SER A 102 6.66 -1.87 -20.29
C SER A 102 6.33 -3.36 -20.08
N MET A 103 6.16 -3.78 -18.83
CA MET A 103 5.79 -5.16 -18.44
C MET A 103 4.28 -5.39 -18.45
N ILE A 104 3.49 -4.33 -18.21
CA ILE A 104 2.03 -4.38 -18.29
C ILE A 104 1.64 -4.60 -19.75
N ASN A 105 2.15 -3.76 -20.66
CA ASN A 105 1.82 -3.80 -22.08
C ASN A 105 2.22 -5.10 -22.80
N SER A 106 3.20 -5.85 -22.27
CA SER A 106 3.63 -7.14 -22.85
C SER A 106 2.80 -8.34 -22.41
N ASN A 107 2.05 -8.23 -21.31
CA ASN A 107 1.26 -9.32 -20.73
C ASN A 107 -0.26 -9.06 -20.73
N THR A 108 -0.71 -7.86 -21.07
CA THR A 108 -2.13 -7.53 -21.19
C THR A 108 -2.63 -7.71 -22.62
N SER A 109 -2.61 -8.95 -23.10
CA SER A 109 -3.57 -9.39 -24.11
C SER A 109 -4.52 -10.37 -23.45
N ILE A 110 -5.54 -9.84 -22.77
CA ILE A 110 -6.77 -10.61 -22.62
C ILE A 110 -7.54 -10.34 -23.92
N MET A 111 -7.46 -11.27 -24.86
CA MET A 111 -8.38 -11.25 -26.00
C MET A 111 -9.76 -11.53 -25.46
N VAL A 112 -10.64 -10.53 -25.53
CA VAL A 112 -12.09 -10.68 -25.34
C VAL A 112 -12.73 -10.85 -26.71
#